data_AF-A0A9D1TV92-F1
#
_entry.id   AF-A0A9D1TV92-F1
#
_cell.length_a   1.000
_cell.length_b   1.000
_cell.length_c   1.000
_cell.angle_alpha   90.00
_cell.angle_beta   90.00
_cell.angle_gamma   90.00
#
_symmetry.space_group_name_H-M   'P 1'
#
loop_
_entity.id
_entity.type
_entity.pdbx_description
1 polymer ?
#
loop_
_entity_poly.entity_id
_entity_poly.type
_entity_poly.pdbx_seq_one_letter_code
_entity_poly.pdbx_strand_id
1 'polypeptide(L)'
;MLENGVDQQSDYQILEPQTVPIAGNMMIEASAGTGKTYTITLLVLRLLLGLNPDQTPKKLPEILIVTFTNAATAELKERIYSRIVDLKQAFFSFLMDYPVEDEALLQLIERYLMQAETNAIAQDAALETAINLLNQA
;
A
#
# COMPACT_ATOMS: atom_id res chain seq x y z
N MET A 1 -19.69 28.72 37.50
CA MET A 1 -18.92 27.46 37.56
C MET A 1 -19.12 26.76 36.23
N LEU A 2 -18.14 26.85 35.34
CA LEU A 2 -18.17 26.24 34.01
C LEU A 2 -16.85 25.51 33.81
N GLU A 3 -16.81 24.22 34.10
CA GLU A 3 -15.82 23.31 33.52
C GLU A 3 -16.51 21.95 33.33
N ASN A 4 -17.07 21.74 32.14
CA ASN A 4 -17.34 20.40 31.63
C ASN A 4 -16.39 20.21 30.45
N GLY A 5 -15.14 19.84 30.77
CA GLY A 5 -14.21 19.28 29.80
C GLY A 5 -14.70 17.89 29.41
N VAL A 6 -15.42 17.80 28.30
CA VAL A 6 -15.72 16.53 27.66
C VAL A 6 -14.42 16.05 27.03
N ASP A 7 -13.73 15.12 27.69
CA ASP A 7 -12.67 14.34 27.10
C ASP A 7 -13.28 13.56 25.92
N GLN A 8 -13.07 14.06 24.69
CA GLN A 8 -13.46 13.38 23.47
C GLN A 8 -12.43 12.30 23.18
N GLN A 9 -12.58 11.15 23.83
CA GLN A 9 -11.80 9.96 23.48
C GLN A 9 -12.33 9.43 22.15
N SER A 10 -11.54 9.60 21.09
CA SER A 10 -11.86 9.17 19.73
C SER A 10 -12.06 7.65 19.66
N ASP A 11 -13.22 7.20 19.16
CA ASP A 11 -13.52 5.79 18.86
C ASP A 11 -12.70 5.22 17.67
N TYR A 12 -11.82 6.03 17.05
CA TYR A 12 -10.97 5.62 15.94
C TYR A 12 -9.65 4.98 16.39
N GLN A 13 -9.28 3.88 15.73
CA GLN A 13 -7.94 3.27 15.86
C GLN A 13 -6.94 3.98 14.95
N ILE A 14 -5.69 4.13 15.42
CA ILE A 14 -4.58 4.61 14.58
C ILE A 14 -4.36 3.64 13.42
N LEU A 15 -4.35 4.20 12.21
CA LEU A 15 -4.17 3.45 10.97
C LEU A 15 -2.70 3.08 10.78
N GLU A 16 -2.42 1.78 10.65
CA GLU A 16 -1.14 1.26 10.17
C GLU A 16 -1.27 0.81 8.71
N PRO A 17 -0.85 1.62 7.73
CA PRO A 17 -1.13 1.36 6.32
C PRO A 17 -0.54 0.06 5.78
N GLN A 18 0.53 -0.48 6.38
CA GLN A 18 1.13 -1.74 5.93
C GLN A 18 0.31 -2.97 6.37
N THR A 19 -0.47 -2.86 7.45
CA THR A 19 -1.05 -4.02 8.13
C THR A 19 -2.57 -4.00 8.23
N VAL A 20 -3.20 -2.82 8.14
CA VAL A 20 -4.66 -2.70 8.24
C VAL A 20 -5.36 -3.64 7.25
N PRO A 21 -6.32 -4.48 7.66
CA PRO A 21 -7.03 -5.35 6.73
C PRO A 21 -7.78 -4.53 5.69
N ILE A 22 -7.56 -4.81 4.40
CA ILE A 22 -8.30 -4.17 3.30
C ILE A 22 -9.56 -5.02 3.03
N ALA A 23 -10.60 -4.83 3.83
CA ALA A 23 -11.84 -5.61 3.76
C ALA A 23 -13.08 -4.76 4.04
N GLY A 24 -14.17 -5.08 3.35
CA GLY A 24 -15.45 -4.41 3.54
C GLY A 24 -15.37 -2.89 3.31
N ASN A 25 -16.18 -2.15 4.07
CA ASN A 25 -16.18 -0.70 4.03
C ASN A 25 -15.30 -0.16 5.16
N MET A 26 -14.34 0.71 4.82
CA MET A 26 -13.44 1.34 5.77
C MET A 26 -13.58 2.86 5.70
N MET A 27 -13.69 3.51 6.87
CA MET A 27 -13.59 4.96 6.99
C MET A 27 -12.19 5.29 7.54
N ILE A 28 -11.43 6.08 6.79
CA ILE A 28 -10.12 6.58 7.22
C ILE A 28 -10.24 8.09 7.35
N GLU A 29 -10.15 8.58 8.58
CA GLU A 29 -10.07 10.02 8.85
C GLU A 29 -8.61 10.48 8.79
N ALA A 30 -8.36 11.59 8.09
CA ALA A 30 -7.02 12.11 7.91
C ALA A 30 -7.01 13.63 7.71
N SER A 31 -6.38 14.33 8.65
CA SER A 31 -6.21 15.79 8.64
C SER A 31 -5.25 16.28 7.55
N ALA A 32 -5.19 17.59 7.32
CA ALA A 32 -4.22 18.16 6.39
C ALA A 32 -2.78 17.78 6.82
N GLY A 33 -1.95 17.39 5.85
CA GLY A 33 -0.54 17.02 6.11
C GLY A 33 -0.29 15.62 6.68
N THR A 34 -1.31 14.81 6.97
CA THR A 34 -1.14 13.48 7.59
C THR A 34 -0.91 12.34 6.58
N GLY A 35 -0.35 12.65 5.41
CA GLY A 35 0.05 11.61 4.45
C GLY A 35 -1.10 10.88 3.72
N LYS A 36 -2.31 11.45 3.60
CA LYS A 36 -3.45 10.85 2.86
C LYS A 36 -3.06 10.17 1.55
N THR A 37 -2.39 10.93 0.69
CA THR A 37 -1.96 10.44 -0.62
C THR A 37 -0.97 9.29 -0.50
N TYR A 38 -0.01 9.40 0.43
CA TYR A 38 0.95 8.33 0.72
C TYR A 38 0.27 7.05 1.21
N THR A 39 -0.72 7.17 2.09
CA THR A 39 -1.52 6.04 2.55
C THR A 39 -2.27 5.39 1.40
N ILE A 40 -2.93 6.17 0.53
CA ILE A 40 -3.66 5.63 -0.63
C ILE A 40 -2.71 4.89 -1.57
N THR A 41 -1.54 5.45 -1.89
CA THR A 41 -0.59 4.76 -2.79
C THR A 41 -0.10 3.45 -2.18
N LEU A 42 0.17 3.40 -0.88
CA LEU A 42 0.59 2.16 -0.21
C LEU A 42 -0.52 1.10 -0.22
N LEU A 43 -1.78 1.49 0.00
CA LEU A 43 -2.92 0.56 -0.08
C LEU A 43 -3.08 0.00 -1.50
N VAL A 44 -2.86 0.81 -2.53
CA VAL A 44 -2.85 0.32 -3.93
C VAL A 44 -1.75 -0.71 -4.14
N LEU A 45 -0.52 -0.43 -3.69
CA LEU A 45 0.57 -1.41 -3.80
C LEU A 45 0.24 -2.73 -3.10
N ARG A 46 -0.38 -2.67 -1.92
CA ARG A 46 -0.83 -3.86 -1.19
C ARG A 46 -1.86 -4.68 -1.98
N LEU A 47 -2.82 -4.03 -2.64
CA LEU A 47 -3.78 -4.71 -3.52
C LEU A 47 -3.08 -5.38 -4.72
N LEU A 48 -2.11 -4.71 -5.33
CA LEU A 48 -1.33 -5.27 -6.44
C LEU A 48 -0.50 -6.49 -6.02
N LEU A 49 0.00 -6.51 -4.79
CA LEU A 49 0.76 -7.63 -4.23
C LEU A 49 -0.10 -8.76 -3.65
N GLY A 50 -1.43 -8.63 -3.64
CA GLY A 50 -2.32 -9.60 -2.99
C GLY A 50 -2.18 -9.62 -1.46
N LEU A 51 -1.76 -8.50 -0.85
CA LEU A 51 -1.63 -8.31 0.60
C LEU A 51 -2.95 -7.87 1.25
N ASN A 52 -4.03 -8.51 0.82
CA ASN A 52 -5.40 -8.32 1.25
C ASN A 52 -6.00 -9.67 1.71
N PRO A 53 -7.14 -9.68 2.42
CA PRO A 53 -7.61 -10.88 3.11
C PRO A 53 -7.86 -12.12 2.24
N ASP A 54 -8.24 -11.94 0.96
CA ASP A 54 -8.43 -13.03 -0.01
C ASP A 54 -7.12 -13.51 -0.67
N GLN A 55 -5.99 -12.91 -0.31
CA GLN A 55 -4.63 -13.16 -0.82
C GLN A 55 -4.52 -13.15 -2.35
N THR A 56 -5.44 -12.45 -3.03
CA THR A 56 -5.53 -12.43 -4.49
C THR A 56 -5.03 -11.10 -5.04
N PRO A 57 -3.89 -11.08 -5.77
CA PRO A 57 -3.41 -9.88 -6.44
C PRO A 57 -4.48 -9.26 -7.35
N LYS A 58 -4.66 -7.95 -7.24
CA LYS A 58 -5.51 -7.18 -8.15
C LYS A 58 -4.67 -6.57 -9.26
N LYS A 59 -5.26 -6.39 -10.44
CA LYS A 59 -4.69 -5.59 -11.53
C LYS A 59 -5.11 -4.14 -11.35
N LEU A 60 -4.30 -3.21 -11.85
CA LEU A 60 -4.60 -1.78 -11.72
C LEU A 60 -5.99 -1.39 -12.27
N PRO A 61 -6.48 -1.94 -13.41
CA PRO A 61 -7.84 -1.67 -13.90
C PRO A 61 -8.97 -2.17 -12.99
N GLU A 62 -8.69 -3.04 -12.03
CA GLU A 62 -9.68 -3.54 -11.05
C GLU A 62 -9.80 -2.61 -9.82
N ILE A 63 -8.98 -1.55 -9.74
CA ILE A 63 -8.94 -0.62 -8.62
C ILE A 63 -9.55 0.72 -9.06
N LEU A 64 -10.75 1.04 -8.55
CA LEU A 64 -11.39 2.33 -8.78
C LEU A 64 -11.01 3.34 -7.69
N ILE A 65 -10.42 4.46 -8.11
CA ILE A 65 -10.08 5.57 -7.24
C ILE A 65 -10.78 6.82 -7.74
N VAL A 66 -11.50 7.52 -6.86
CA VAL A 66 -12.22 8.75 -7.16
C VAL A 66 -11.72 9.88 -6.26
N THR A 67 -11.61 11.09 -6.82
CA THR A 67 -11.24 12.28 -6.07
C THR A 67 -12.19 13.43 -6.40
N PHE A 68 -12.15 14.52 -5.62
CA PHE A 68 -13.06 15.65 -5.82
C PHE A 68 -12.76 16.45 -7.09
N THR A 69 -11.51 16.45 -7.59
CA THR A 69 -11.12 17.27 -8.75
C THR A 69 -10.30 16.46 -9.75
N ASN A 70 -10.41 16.81 -11.03
CA ASN A 70 -9.61 16.17 -12.08
C ASN A 70 -8.09 16.34 -11.85
N ALA A 71 -7.67 17.48 -11.29
CA ALA A 71 -6.28 17.72 -10.96
C ALA A 71 -5.77 16.76 -9.87
N ALA A 72 -6.56 16.56 -8.80
CA ALA A 72 -6.20 15.60 -7.75
C ALA A 72 -6.18 14.16 -8.27
N THR A 73 -7.10 13.79 -9.18
CA THR A 73 -7.07 12.49 -9.87
C THR A 73 -5.78 12.32 -10.69
N ALA A 74 -5.37 13.34 -11.45
CA ALA A 74 -4.16 13.28 -12.27
C ALA A 74 -2.89 13.14 -11.40
N GLU A 75 -2.78 13.95 -10.34
CA GLU A 75 -1.66 13.91 -9.40
C GLU A 75 -1.59 12.54 -8.69
N LEU A 76 -2.72 12.03 -8.20
CA LEU A 76 -2.76 10.74 -7.54
C LEU A 76 -2.38 9.61 -8.48
N LYS A 77 -2.84 9.66 -9.74
CA LYS A 77 -2.45 8.72 -10.79
C LYS A 77 -0.92 8.71 -10.95
N GLU A 78 -0.32 9.86 -11.21
CA GLU A 78 1.14 9.98 -11.38
C GLU A 78 1.91 9.40 -10.18
N ARG A 79 1.47 9.72 -8.96
CA ARG A 79 2.07 9.20 -7.73
C ARG A 79 1.95 7.69 -7.60
N ILE A 80 0.82 7.09 -7.98
CA ILE A 80 0.66 5.62 -7.97
C ILE A 80 1.64 4.98 -8.95
N TYR A 81 1.73 5.46 -10.19
CA TYR A 81 2.67 4.93 -11.17
C TYR A 81 4.13 5.07 -10.71
N SER A 82 4.51 6.22 -10.16
CA SER A 82 5.83 6.42 -9.58
C SER A 82 6.10 5.39 -8.47
N ARG A 83 5.13 5.16 -7.59
CA ARG A 83 5.31 4.23 -6.46
C ARG A 83 5.38 2.76 -6.89
N ILE A 84 4.70 2.39 -7.98
CA ILE A 84 4.85 1.07 -8.61
C ILE A 84 6.28 0.91 -9.14
N VAL A 85 6.83 1.94 -9.77
CA VAL A 85 8.22 1.94 -10.25
C VAL A 85 9.21 1.84 -9.09
N ASP A 86 8.99 2.58 -8.00
CA ASP A 86 9.82 2.51 -6.79
C ASP A 86 9.79 1.09 -6.19
N LEU A 87 8.59 0.50 -6.04
CA LEU A 87 8.42 -0.85 -5.50
C LEU A 87 9.15 -1.88 -6.37
N LYS A 88 9.07 -1.75 -7.70
CA LYS A 88 9.81 -2.60 -8.62
C LYS A 88 11.32 -2.50 -8.38
N GLN A 89 11.86 -1.28 -8.29
CA GLN A 89 13.29 -1.08 -8.01
C GLN A 89 13.68 -1.67 -6.66
N ALA A 90 12.85 -1.50 -5.64
CA ALA A 90 13.06 -2.07 -4.32
C ALA A 90 13.12 -3.61 -4.37
N PHE A 91 12.24 -4.28 -5.12
CA PHE A 91 12.31 -5.73 -5.34
C PHE A 91 13.64 -6.15 -5.99
N PHE A 92 14.09 -5.45 -7.04
CA PHE A 92 15.37 -5.76 -7.67
C PHE A 92 16.56 -5.56 -6.72
N SER A 93 16.58 -4.46 -5.96
CA SER A 93 17.61 -4.22 -4.95
C SER A 93 17.63 -5.34 -3.91
N PHE A 94 16.46 -5.70 -3.37
CA PHE A 94 16.32 -6.78 -2.40
C PHE A 94 16.84 -8.13 -2.93
N LEU A 95 16.45 -8.51 -4.16
CA LEU A 95 16.88 -9.77 -4.79
C LEU A 95 18.38 -9.82 -5.10
N MET A 96 19.02 -8.66 -5.26
CA MET A 96 20.46 -8.53 -5.54
C MET A 96 21.29 -8.26 -4.28
N ASP A 97 20.67 -8.38 -3.09
CA ASP A 97 21.31 -8.12 -1.79
C ASP A 97 21.85 -6.67 -1.67
N TYR A 98 21.18 -5.73 -2.34
CA TYR A 98 21.41 -4.29 -2.20
C TYR A 98 20.42 -3.67 -1.21
N PRO A 99 20.82 -2.59 -0.51
CA PRO A 99 19.95 -1.94 0.46
C PRO A 99 18.70 -1.35 -0.23
N VAL A 100 17.54 -1.55 0.41
CA VAL A 100 16.29 -0.86 0.08
C VAL A 100 16.12 0.29 1.07
N GLU A 101 16.27 1.53 0.59
CA GLU A 101 16.23 2.72 1.45
C GLU A 101 14.82 3.05 1.96
N ASP A 102 13.79 2.75 1.17
CA ASP A 102 12.40 3.00 1.54
C ASP A 102 11.87 1.88 2.44
N GLU A 103 11.89 2.13 3.75
CA GLU A 103 11.48 1.17 4.78
C GLU A 103 10.06 0.64 4.56
N ALA A 104 9.13 1.47 4.06
CA ALA A 104 7.76 1.02 3.82
C ALA A 104 7.68 0.04 2.65
N LEU A 105 8.49 0.24 1.60
CA LEU A 105 8.58 -0.72 0.50
C LEU A 105 9.27 -2.00 0.95
N LEU A 106 10.32 -1.91 1.77
CA LEU A 106 10.98 -3.07 2.35
C LEU A 106 9.99 -3.93 3.17
N GLN A 107 9.22 -3.30 4.06
CA GLN A 107 8.19 -3.99 4.85
C GLN A 107 7.12 -4.66 3.97
N LEU A 108 6.72 -4.04 2.85
CA LEU A 108 5.78 -4.66 1.90
C LEU A 108 6.40 -5.89 1.22
N ILE A 109 7.66 -5.82 0.81
CA ILE A 109 8.40 -6.94 0.21
C ILE A 109 8.51 -8.09 1.19
N GLU A 110 8.98 -7.84 2.42
CA GLU A 110 9.13 -8.85 3.46
C GLU A 110 7.79 -9.55 3.77
N ARG A 111 6.71 -8.76 3.87
CA ARG A 111 5.37 -9.30 4.10
C ARG A 111 4.89 -10.16 2.93
N TYR A 112 5.12 -9.73 1.71
CA TYR A 112 4.78 -10.49 0.50
C TYR A 112 5.53 -11.83 0.47
N LEU A 113 6.83 -11.83 0.75
CA LEU A 113 7.66 -13.04 0.78
C LEU A 113 7.22 -14.00 1.89
N MET A 114 6.91 -13.49 3.09
CA MET A 114 6.40 -14.31 4.19
C MET A 114 5.06 -14.99 3.84
N GLN A 115 4.18 -14.29 3.12
CA GLN A 115 2.94 -14.86 2.59
C GLN A 115 3.22 -15.93 1.51
N ALA A 116 4.19 -15.69 0.62
CA ALA A 116 4.55 -16.61 -0.46
C ALA A 116 5.28 -17.87 0.03
N GLU A 117 6.12 -17.77 1.05
CA GLU A 117 6.80 -18.90 1.71
C GLU A 117 5.79 -19.85 2.37
N THR A 118 4.76 -19.29 3.01
CA THR A 118 3.64 -20.07 3.55
C THR A 118 2.92 -20.87 2.46
N ASN A 119 2.99 -20.37 1.21
CA ASN A 119 2.40 -20.98 0.01
C ASN A 119 3.41 -21.79 -0.84
N ALA A 120 4.62 -22.05 -0.33
CA ALA A 120 5.68 -22.90 -0.89
C ALA A 120 6.36 -22.45 -2.22
N ILE A 121 6.32 -21.17 -2.60
CA ILE A 121 7.01 -20.64 -3.80
C ILE A 121 7.61 -19.27 -3.48
N ALA A 122 8.83 -19.21 -2.93
CA ALA A 122 9.37 -17.96 -2.37
C ALA A 122 10.17 -17.10 -3.37
N GLN A 123 11.19 -17.68 -4.02
CA GLN A 123 12.11 -16.91 -4.86
C GLN A 123 11.61 -16.69 -6.29
N ASP A 124 11.07 -17.74 -6.93
CA ASP A 124 10.51 -17.62 -8.28
C ASP A 124 9.30 -16.68 -8.31
N ALA A 125 8.47 -16.70 -7.26
CA ALA A 125 7.31 -15.80 -7.14
C ALA A 125 7.71 -14.34 -6.90
N ALA A 126 8.85 -14.07 -6.27
CA ALA A 126 9.35 -12.71 -6.05
C ALA A 126 9.83 -12.09 -7.37
N LEU A 127 10.58 -12.87 -8.16
CA LEU A 127 11.04 -12.46 -9.48
C LEU A 127 9.88 -12.30 -10.46
N GLU A 128 8.94 -13.26 -10.50
CA GLU A 128 7.74 -13.15 -11.33
C GLU A 128 6.90 -11.94 -10.95
N THR A 129 6.75 -11.63 -9.66
CA THR A 129 6.02 -10.44 -9.22
C THR A 129 6.73 -9.15 -9.61
N ALA A 130 8.05 -9.06 -9.44
CA ALA A 130 8.83 -7.92 -9.92
C ALA A 130 8.66 -7.72 -11.45
N ILE A 131 8.62 -8.81 -12.20
CA ILE A 131 8.37 -8.79 -13.65
C ILE A 131 6.92 -8.42 -13.97
N ASN A 132 5.92 -8.97 -13.27
CA ASN A 132 4.52 -8.70 -13.52
C ASN A 132 4.13 -7.25 -13.18
N LEU A 133 4.79 -6.64 -12.20
CA LEU A 133 4.68 -5.21 -11.93
C LEU A 133 5.15 -4.35 -13.12
N LEU A 134 6.04 -4.83 -13.99
CA LEU A 134 6.39 -4.14 -15.25
C LEU A 134 5.22 -4.05 -16.22
N ASN A 135 4.30 -5.01 -16.19
CA ASN A 135 3.16 -5.08 -17.11
C ASN A 135 1.95 -4.24 -16.62
N GLN A 136 2.04 -3.67 -15.42
CA GLN A 136 0.99 -2.84 -14.81
C GLN A 136 1.29 -1.33 -14.94
N ALA A 137 2.54 -0.98 -15.31
CA ALA A 137 3.03 0.39 -15.44
C ALA A 137 2.80 0.99 -16.84
#